data_AF-A0A7G9YS54-F1
#
_entry.id   AF-A0A7G9YS54-F1
#
_cell.length_a   1.000
_cell.length_b   1.000
_cell.length_c   1.000
_cell.angle_alpha   90.00
_cell.angle_beta   90.00
_cell.angle_gamma   90.00
#
_symmetry.space_group_name_H-M   'P 1'
#
loop_
_entity.id
_entity.type
_entity.pdbx_description
1 polymer ?
#
loop_
_entity_poly.entity_id
_entity_poly.type
_entity_poly.pdbx_seq_one_letter_code
_entity_poly.pdbx_strand_id
1 'polypeptide(L)'
;MAIRDDKMGQSWLLPPDISELISVDHICYLIIAIVNGIDVSEIEEKYRFKPGNSAYPRRMLLRLLVQAAIDGVWSSRKIDKLAYENVVYMYIAGNEKPDFRTLCKFRSENKELIKAAFEKTVTFAKALGILTLGHLSTDGTKMKANASNNYTLSKAEIEAIREIIEHGIAIDKEEDKLYGDKRGDELPPETQYAAEDS
;
A
#
# COMPACT_ATOMS: atom_id res chain seq x y z
N MET A 1 8.68 -3.56 -39.89
CA MET A 1 8.31 -4.14 -38.58
C MET A 1 6.79 -4.15 -38.52
N ALA A 2 6.16 -5.31 -38.35
CA ALA A 2 4.69 -5.39 -38.30
C ALA A 2 4.19 -4.98 -36.91
N ILE A 3 3.14 -4.16 -36.88
CA ILE A 3 2.44 -3.78 -35.64
C ILE A 3 1.57 -4.97 -35.21
N ARG A 4 1.53 -5.27 -33.90
CA ARG A 4 0.65 -6.32 -33.36
C ARG A 4 -0.78 -5.79 -33.25
N ASP A 5 -1.75 -6.66 -33.46
CA ASP A 5 -3.16 -6.33 -33.26
C ASP A 5 -3.45 -6.02 -31.78
N ASP A 6 -4.38 -5.09 -31.58
CA ASP A 6 -4.93 -4.79 -30.25
C ASP A 6 -5.79 -5.97 -29.77
N LYS A 7 -5.54 -6.44 -28.56
CA LYS A 7 -6.20 -7.61 -27.94
C LYS A 7 -7.05 -7.22 -26.73
N MET A 8 -7.44 -5.95 -26.62
CA MET A 8 -8.39 -5.50 -25.61
C MET A 8 -9.67 -6.36 -25.65
N GLY A 9 -10.20 -6.71 -24.46
CA GLY A 9 -11.39 -7.56 -24.33
C GLY A 9 -11.10 -9.07 -24.21
N GLN A 10 -9.83 -9.47 -24.03
CA GLN A 10 -9.50 -10.86 -23.75
C GLN A 10 -10.16 -11.34 -22.44
N SER A 11 -10.86 -12.47 -22.51
CA SER A 11 -11.47 -13.14 -21.36
C SER A 11 -10.71 -14.42 -20.99
N TRP A 12 -10.67 -14.73 -19.70
CA TRP A 12 -10.13 -15.99 -19.17
C TRP A 12 -11.25 -16.96 -18.84
N LEU A 13 -11.05 -18.25 -19.12
CA LEU A 13 -12.02 -19.30 -18.76
C LEU A 13 -12.13 -19.49 -17.24
N LEU A 14 -10.99 -19.41 -16.54
CA LEU A 14 -10.87 -19.37 -15.09
C LEU A 14 -9.89 -18.27 -14.70
N PRO A 15 -10.14 -17.50 -13.64
CA PRO A 15 -9.17 -16.52 -13.16
C PRO A 15 -7.90 -17.26 -12.69
N PRO A 16 -6.70 -16.82 -13.10
CA PRO A 16 -5.46 -17.35 -12.56
C PRO A 16 -5.34 -16.99 -11.07
N ASP A 17 -4.42 -17.65 -10.37
CA ASP A 17 -4.03 -17.19 -9.04
C ASP A 17 -3.46 -15.76 -9.16
N ILE A 18 -3.87 -14.85 -8.27
CA ILE A 18 -3.42 -13.44 -8.31
C ILE A 18 -1.89 -13.36 -8.24
N SER A 19 -1.23 -14.30 -7.53
CA SER A 19 0.22 -14.36 -7.45
C SER A 19 0.90 -14.66 -8.79
N GLU A 20 0.24 -15.33 -9.73
CA GLU A 20 0.78 -15.59 -11.07
C GLU A 20 0.82 -14.34 -11.95
N LEU A 21 0.03 -13.32 -11.58
CA LEU A 21 0.02 -12.02 -12.24
C LEU A 21 1.11 -11.08 -11.71
N ILE A 22 1.83 -11.47 -10.68
CA ILE A 22 2.89 -10.69 -10.03
C ILE A 22 4.25 -11.30 -10.39
N SER A 23 5.21 -10.44 -10.74
CA SER A 23 6.57 -10.91 -11.02
C SER A 23 7.20 -11.54 -9.77
N VAL A 24 7.91 -12.66 -9.94
CA VAL A 24 8.48 -13.44 -8.83
C VAL A 24 9.52 -12.65 -7.99
N ASP A 25 10.10 -11.60 -8.57
CA ASP A 25 11.08 -10.69 -7.96
C ASP A 25 10.44 -9.41 -7.37
N HIS A 26 9.12 -9.34 -7.33
CA HIS A 26 8.41 -8.16 -6.83
C HIS A 26 8.60 -7.97 -5.31
N ILE A 27 8.78 -6.71 -4.88
CA ILE A 27 9.05 -6.35 -3.49
C ILE A 27 7.93 -6.72 -2.50
N CYS A 28 6.70 -6.92 -2.99
CA CYS A 28 5.56 -7.27 -2.14
C CYS A 28 5.81 -8.54 -1.33
N TYR A 29 6.56 -9.51 -1.85
CA TYR A 29 6.91 -10.73 -1.13
C TYR A 29 7.82 -10.47 0.07
N LEU A 30 8.75 -9.51 -0.05
CA LEU A 30 9.57 -9.06 1.07
C LEU A 30 8.71 -8.40 2.15
N ILE A 31 7.75 -7.56 1.74
CA ILE A 31 6.80 -6.90 2.66
C ILE A 31 5.97 -7.96 3.40
N ILE A 32 5.42 -8.94 2.68
CA ILE A 32 4.65 -10.04 3.29
C ILE A 32 5.49 -10.77 4.32
N ALA A 33 6.73 -11.16 3.97
CA ALA A 33 7.61 -11.89 4.88
C ALA A 33 7.91 -11.09 6.17
N ILE A 34 8.22 -9.79 6.03
CA ILE A 34 8.55 -8.92 7.16
C ILE A 34 7.34 -8.67 8.04
N VAL A 35 6.21 -8.30 7.43
CA VAL A 35 4.98 -7.98 8.17
C VAL A 35 4.38 -9.23 8.84
N ASN A 36 4.57 -10.42 8.28
CA ASN A 36 4.20 -11.68 8.93
C ASN A 36 5.02 -11.95 10.20
N GLY A 37 6.27 -11.47 10.26
CA GLY A 37 7.13 -11.55 11.44
C GLY A 37 6.87 -10.46 12.50
N ILE A 38 5.94 -9.54 12.27
CA ILE A 38 5.57 -8.50 13.24
C ILE A 38 4.40 -9.00 14.08
N ASP A 39 4.58 -8.93 15.41
CA ASP A 39 3.49 -9.19 16.34
C ASP A 39 2.50 -8.03 16.34
N VAL A 40 1.25 -8.34 16.02
CA VAL A 40 0.12 -7.40 16.02
C VAL A 40 -0.96 -7.82 17.02
N SER A 41 -0.68 -8.83 17.85
CA SER A 41 -1.67 -9.46 18.73
C SER A 41 -2.28 -8.47 19.73
N GLU A 42 -1.46 -7.60 20.31
CA GLU A 42 -1.91 -6.56 21.26
C GLU A 42 -2.92 -5.58 20.62
N ILE A 43 -2.72 -5.27 19.33
CA ILE A 43 -3.60 -4.35 18.61
C ILE A 43 -4.89 -5.06 18.21
N GLU A 44 -4.80 -6.33 17.81
CA GLU A 44 -5.96 -7.16 17.46
C GLU A 44 -6.84 -7.47 18.66
N GLU A 45 -6.27 -7.59 19.87
CA GLU A 45 -7.01 -7.85 21.10
C GLU A 45 -8.05 -6.78 21.42
N LYS A 46 -7.75 -5.50 21.09
CA LYS A 46 -8.68 -4.36 21.24
C LYS A 46 -9.99 -4.51 20.44
N TYR A 47 -10.03 -5.45 19.51
CA TYR A 47 -11.14 -5.68 18.58
C TYR A 47 -11.77 -7.08 18.72
N ARG A 48 -11.18 -7.99 19.51
CA ARG A 48 -11.61 -9.40 19.63
C ARG A 48 -13.03 -9.56 20.20
N PHE A 49 -13.53 -8.59 20.97
CA PHE A 49 -14.81 -8.69 21.70
C PHE A 49 -15.77 -7.52 21.44
N LYS A 50 -15.63 -6.82 20.30
CA LYS A 50 -16.55 -5.72 19.97
C LYS A 50 -17.75 -6.22 19.16
N PRO A 51 -19.00 -5.91 19.57
CA PRO A 51 -20.17 -6.18 18.75
C PRO A 51 -20.14 -5.38 17.44
N GLY A 52 -20.47 -6.01 16.31
CA GLY A 52 -20.50 -5.39 14.98
C GLY A 52 -19.85 -6.24 13.89
N ASN A 53 -19.63 -5.66 12.71
CA ASN A 53 -18.92 -6.32 11.61
C ASN A 53 -17.49 -6.68 12.02
N SER A 54 -17.02 -7.85 11.57
CA SER A 54 -15.65 -8.31 11.78
C SER A 54 -14.67 -7.27 11.27
N ALA A 55 -13.75 -6.85 12.14
CA ALA A 55 -12.76 -5.86 11.77
C ALA A 55 -11.64 -6.50 10.92
N TYR A 56 -11.13 -5.76 9.95
CA TYR A 56 -10.02 -6.22 9.09
C TYR A 56 -8.79 -6.65 9.90
N PRO A 57 -8.04 -7.68 9.45
CA PRO A 57 -6.78 -8.08 10.07
C PRO A 57 -5.78 -6.91 10.09
N ARG A 58 -5.15 -6.64 11.24
CA ARG A 58 -4.26 -5.46 11.34
C ARG A 58 -3.01 -5.64 10.51
N ARG A 59 -2.56 -6.88 10.39
CA ARG A 59 -1.48 -7.29 9.51
C ARG A 59 -1.75 -6.94 8.04
N MET A 60 -3.00 -7.06 7.58
CA MET A 60 -3.41 -6.73 6.22
C MET A 60 -3.31 -5.22 5.96
N LEU A 61 -3.87 -4.41 6.87
CA LEU A 61 -3.79 -2.95 6.78
C LEU A 61 -2.33 -2.46 6.84
N LEU A 62 -1.50 -3.10 7.67
CA LEU A 62 -0.08 -2.80 7.77
C LEU A 62 0.66 -3.09 6.45
N ARG A 63 0.39 -4.22 5.79
CA ARG A 63 0.98 -4.53 4.47
C ARG A 63 0.62 -3.48 3.42
N LEU A 64 -0.66 -3.07 3.37
CA LEU A 64 -1.14 -2.06 2.42
C LEU A 64 -0.42 -0.73 2.62
N LEU A 65 -0.30 -0.26 3.87
CA LEU A 65 0.39 1.00 4.16
C LEU A 65 1.89 0.94 3.89
N VAL A 66 2.55 -0.18 4.18
CA VAL A 66 3.98 -0.35 3.88
C VAL A 66 4.22 -0.40 2.37
N GLN A 67 3.43 -1.18 1.61
CA GLN A 67 3.52 -1.21 0.15
C GLN A 67 3.28 0.18 -0.45
N ALA A 68 2.23 0.87 -0.01
CA ALA A 68 1.94 2.23 -0.47
C ALA A 68 3.07 3.22 -0.17
N ALA A 69 3.71 3.12 1.00
CA ALA A 69 4.85 3.97 1.31
C ALA A 69 6.08 3.69 0.44
N ILE A 70 6.29 2.43 0.00
CA ILE A 70 7.33 2.08 -0.97
C ILE A 70 7.01 2.65 -2.36
N ASP A 71 5.74 2.55 -2.76
CA ASP A 71 5.26 3.01 -4.07
C ASP A 71 5.07 4.54 -4.14
N GLY A 72 5.29 5.26 -3.03
CA GLY A 72 5.11 6.71 -2.93
C GLY A 72 3.63 7.14 -2.93
N VAL A 73 2.73 6.23 -2.58
CA VAL A 73 1.28 6.48 -2.51
C VAL A 73 0.90 6.88 -1.09
N TRP A 74 0.71 8.18 -0.88
CA TRP A 74 0.46 8.73 0.45
C TRP A 74 -1.03 8.78 0.81
N SER A 75 -1.92 9.07 -0.15
CA SER A 75 -3.36 9.18 0.11
C SER A 75 -4.00 7.83 0.44
N SER A 76 -4.72 7.74 1.55
CA SER A 76 -5.51 6.56 1.90
C SER A 76 -6.65 6.29 0.92
N ARG A 77 -7.16 7.33 0.23
CA ARG A 77 -8.17 7.23 -0.83
C ARG A 77 -7.60 6.58 -2.09
N LYS A 78 -6.34 6.88 -2.41
CA LYS A 78 -5.62 6.19 -3.49
C LYS A 78 -5.32 4.74 -3.12
N ILE A 79 -4.96 4.45 -1.87
CA ILE A 79 -4.71 3.07 -1.42
C ILE A 79 -6.00 2.24 -1.46
N ASP A 80 -7.13 2.80 -1.02
CA ASP A 80 -8.46 2.22 -1.18
C ASP A 80 -8.69 1.84 -2.64
N LYS A 81 -8.57 2.79 -3.58
CA LYS A 81 -8.68 2.51 -5.02
C LYS A 81 -7.74 1.38 -5.49
N LEU A 82 -6.47 1.42 -5.10
CA LEU A 82 -5.49 0.41 -5.50
C LEU A 82 -5.87 -0.98 -4.99
N ALA A 83 -6.49 -1.11 -3.82
CA ALA A 83 -7.01 -2.40 -3.34
C ALA A 83 -8.11 -2.99 -4.24
N TYR A 84 -8.80 -2.18 -5.04
CA TYR A 84 -9.78 -2.64 -6.02
C TYR A 84 -9.16 -2.98 -7.39
N GLU A 85 -8.18 -2.20 -7.83
CA GLU A 85 -7.77 -2.15 -9.24
C GLU A 85 -6.37 -2.71 -9.50
N ASN A 86 -5.49 -2.72 -8.49
CA ASN A 86 -4.10 -3.12 -8.67
C ASN A 86 -3.86 -4.53 -8.13
N VAL A 87 -3.41 -5.43 -9.01
CA VAL A 87 -3.13 -6.85 -8.71
C VAL A 87 -2.23 -7.04 -7.47
N VAL A 88 -1.20 -6.22 -7.29
CA VAL A 88 -0.29 -6.32 -6.12
C VAL A 88 -1.04 -5.99 -4.84
N TYR A 89 -1.85 -4.93 -4.86
CA TYR A 89 -2.64 -4.50 -3.71
C TYR A 89 -3.76 -5.49 -3.39
N MET A 90 -4.42 -6.03 -4.40
CA MET A 90 -5.38 -7.14 -4.27
C MET A 90 -4.72 -8.35 -3.60
N TYR A 91 -3.51 -8.73 -4.03
CA TYR A 91 -2.79 -9.86 -3.46
C TYR A 91 -2.44 -9.66 -1.98
N ILE A 92 -1.81 -8.53 -1.63
CA ILE A 92 -1.42 -8.27 -0.22
C ILE A 92 -2.61 -8.06 0.71
N ALA A 93 -3.74 -7.58 0.17
CA ALA A 93 -5.00 -7.48 0.88
C ALA A 93 -5.73 -8.83 1.01
N GLY A 94 -5.37 -9.84 0.22
CA GLY A 94 -6.14 -11.08 0.11
C GLY A 94 -7.52 -10.85 -0.52
N ASN A 95 -7.60 -9.92 -1.48
CA ASN A 95 -8.81 -9.48 -2.17
C ASN A 95 -9.87 -8.82 -1.26
N GLU A 96 -9.51 -8.48 -0.01
CA GLU A 96 -10.28 -7.61 0.86
C GLU A 96 -10.15 -6.14 0.42
N LYS A 97 -11.18 -5.34 0.71
CA LYS A 97 -11.31 -3.98 0.17
C LYS A 97 -11.57 -2.98 1.30
N PRO A 98 -10.55 -2.71 2.15
CA PRO A 98 -10.70 -1.73 3.22
C PRO A 98 -10.96 -0.35 2.62
N ASP A 99 -11.94 0.36 3.17
CA ASP A 99 -12.22 1.72 2.75
C ASP A 99 -11.14 2.69 3.25
N PHE A 100 -11.07 3.86 2.62
CA PHE A 100 -10.11 4.90 3.00
C PHE A 100 -10.24 5.28 4.48
N ARG A 101 -11.44 5.25 5.08
CA ARG A 101 -11.65 5.60 6.50
C ARG A 101 -10.95 4.62 7.43
N THR A 102 -11.04 3.33 7.12
CA THR A 102 -10.34 2.26 7.86
C THR A 102 -8.84 2.48 7.78
N LEU A 103 -8.32 2.80 6.60
CA LEU A 103 -6.90 3.05 6.38
C LEU A 103 -6.41 4.31 7.12
N CYS A 104 -7.13 5.44 7.00
CA CYS A 104 -6.84 6.69 7.72
C CYS A 104 -6.80 6.46 9.23
N LYS A 105 -7.83 5.79 9.76
CA LYS A 105 -7.94 5.48 11.19
C LYS A 105 -6.77 4.61 11.65
N PHE A 106 -6.52 3.50 10.96
CA PHE A 106 -5.42 2.61 11.30
C PHE A 106 -4.06 3.32 11.25
N ARG A 107 -3.82 4.16 10.24
CA ARG A 107 -2.61 4.97 10.10
C ARG A 107 -2.41 5.92 11.27
N SER A 108 -3.45 6.67 11.64
CA SER A 108 -3.39 7.65 12.72
C SER A 108 -3.19 7.02 14.11
N GLU A 109 -3.77 5.84 14.35
CA GLU A 109 -3.72 5.14 15.64
C GLU A 109 -2.43 4.33 15.84
N ASN A 110 -1.75 3.90 14.75
CA ASN A 110 -0.68 2.90 14.80
C ASN A 110 0.64 3.38 14.15
N LYS A 111 0.94 4.68 14.26
CA LYS A 111 2.13 5.30 13.65
C LYS A 111 3.44 4.57 13.94
N GLU A 112 3.68 4.24 15.21
CA GLU A 112 4.91 3.57 15.64
C GLU A 112 5.03 2.15 15.07
N LEU A 113 3.91 1.44 14.92
CA LEU A 113 3.90 0.12 14.28
C LEU A 113 4.26 0.22 12.80
N ILE A 114 3.67 1.18 12.09
CA ILE A 114 3.92 1.42 10.67
C ILE A 114 5.38 1.81 10.47
N LYS A 115 5.89 2.70 11.32
CA LYS A 115 7.30 3.08 11.35
C LYS A 115 8.21 1.89 11.53
N ALA A 116 7.98 1.06 12.55
CA ALA A 116 8.80 -0.12 12.80
C ALA A 116 8.76 -1.13 11.64
N ALA A 117 7.58 -1.32 11.02
CA ALA A 117 7.44 -2.19 9.85
C ALA A 117 8.20 -1.65 8.64
N PHE A 118 8.09 -0.35 8.38
CA PHE A 118 8.75 0.31 7.26
C PHE A 118 10.27 0.35 7.45
N GLU A 119 10.75 0.68 8.65
CA GLU A 119 12.18 0.63 9.00
C GLU A 119 12.77 -0.77 8.76
N LYS A 120 12.11 -1.82 9.24
CA LYS A 120 12.54 -3.21 8.97
C LYS A 120 12.55 -3.48 7.48
N THR A 121 11.51 -3.08 6.75
CA THR A 121 11.40 -3.31 5.31
C THR A 121 12.53 -2.65 4.53
N VAL A 122 12.80 -1.38 4.78
CA VAL A 122 13.91 -0.65 4.16
C VAL A 122 15.25 -1.26 4.56
N THR A 123 15.44 -1.63 5.82
CA THR A 123 16.68 -2.25 6.31
C THR A 123 16.99 -3.56 5.59
N PHE A 124 16.00 -4.46 5.49
CA PHE A 124 16.16 -5.72 4.77
C PHE A 124 16.33 -5.51 3.27
N ALA A 125 15.60 -4.59 2.66
CA ALA A 125 15.73 -4.31 1.24
C ALA A 125 17.12 -3.74 0.88
N LYS A 126 17.71 -2.91 1.76
CA LYS A 126 19.11 -2.45 1.64
C LYS A 126 20.09 -3.62 1.79
N ALA A 127 19.88 -4.49 2.79
CA ALA A 127 20.74 -5.64 3.04
C ALA A 127 20.81 -6.61 1.84
N LEU A 128 19.69 -6.78 1.14
CA LEU A 128 19.58 -7.62 -0.05
C LEU A 128 20.06 -6.93 -1.33
N GLY A 129 20.43 -5.64 -1.28
CA GLY A 129 20.77 -4.86 -2.47
C GLY A 129 19.61 -4.61 -3.42
N ILE A 130 18.37 -4.90 -3.00
CA ILE A 130 17.14 -4.78 -3.81
C ILE A 130 16.70 -3.32 -3.89
N LEU A 131 16.90 -2.55 -2.81
CA LEU A 131 16.65 -1.11 -2.81
C LEU A 131 17.94 -0.32 -2.84
N THR A 132 18.26 0.26 -3.99
CA THR A 132 18.75 1.63 -4.00
C THR A 132 17.53 2.53 -3.78
N LEU A 133 17.35 3.09 -2.58
CA LEU A 133 16.19 3.98 -2.26
C LEU A 133 16.05 5.20 -3.19
N GLY A 134 16.95 5.39 -4.17
CA GLY A 134 16.74 6.30 -5.30
C GLY A 134 15.58 5.93 -6.23
N HIS A 135 15.04 4.70 -6.15
CA HIS A 135 13.82 4.28 -6.85
C HIS A 135 12.53 4.47 -6.05
N LEU A 136 12.64 4.88 -4.77
CA LEU A 136 11.53 5.21 -3.88
C LEU A 136 11.03 6.63 -4.18
N SER A 137 10.77 6.95 -5.45
CA SER A 137 10.38 8.29 -5.90
C SER A 137 9.93 8.25 -7.36
N THR A 138 8.66 7.94 -7.59
CA THR A 138 7.96 8.56 -8.72
C THR A 138 7.63 10.03 -8.42
N ASP A 139 7.63 10.45 -7.16
CA ASP A 139 7.47 11.87 -6.80
C ASP A 139 8.27 12.25 -5.53
N GLY A 140 9.26 13.14 -5.70
CA GLY A 140 9.85 13.99 -4.66
C GLY A 140 10.83 13.39 -3.64
N THR A 141 10.56 12.26 -2.99
CA THR A 141 11.31 11.86 -1.78
C THR A 141 12.52 10.97 -2.11
N LYS A 142 13.60 11.57 -2.61
CA LYS A 142 14.88 10.86 -2.79
C LYS A 142 15.53 10.54 -1.43
N MET A 143 15.07 9.47 -0.81
CA MET A 143 15.82 8.80 0.25
C MET A 143 17.12 8.26 -0.36
N LYS A 144 18.22 8.99 -0.25
CA LYS A 144 19.53 8.46 -0.64
C LYS A 144 19.99 7.47 0.41
N ALA A 145 19.50 6.24 0.31
CA ALA A 145 20.10 5.16 1.06
C ALA A 145 21.46 4.86 0.45
N ASN A 146 22.51 5.22 1.18
CA ASN A 146 23.86 4.84 0.84
C ASN A 146 23.92 3.30 0.81
N ALA A 147 24.33 2.72 -0.32
CA ALA A 147 24.58 1.30 -0.48
C ALA A 147 25.93 0.89 0.16
N SER A 148 26.33 1.57 1.25
CA SER A 148 27.46 1.11 2.05
C SER A 148 27.05 -0.16 2.78
N ASN A 149 28.01 -1.04 3.08
CA ASN A 149 27.83 -2.31 3.82
C ASN A 149 27.24 -2.18 5.25
N ASN A 150 26.72 -1.00 5.62
CA ASN A 150 26.00 -0.82 6.87
C ASN A 150 24.56 -1.27 6.71
N TYR A 151 24.25 -2.42 7.31
CA TYR A 151 22.91 -2.97 7.51
C TYR A 151 22.07 -2.18 8.54
N THR A 152 22.44 -0.94 8.82
CA THR A 152 21.80 -0.05 9.80
C THR A 152 21.35 1.23 9.13
N LEU A 153 20.12 1.65 9.44
CA LEU A 153 19.60 2.94 9.01
C LEU A 153 20.35 4.07 9.71
N SER A 154 20.73 5.08 8.95
CA SER A 154 21.24 6.34 9.49
C SER A 154 20.14 7.11 10.20
N LYS A 155 20.52 8.04 11.09
CA LYS A 155 19.56 8.94 11.75
C LYS A 155 18.70 9.72 10.75
N ALA A 156 19.29 10.12 9.62
CA ALA A 156 18.59 10.84 8.57
C ALA A 156 17.52 9.96 7.88
N GLU A 157 17.81 8.68 7.64
CA GLU A 157 16.84 7.75 7.05
C GLU A 157 15.68 7.46 8.01
N ILE A 158 15.97 7.29 9.31
CA ILE A 158 14.92 7.09 10.33
C ILE A 158 14.01 8.31 10.42
N GLU A 159 14.59 9.52 10.35
CA GLU A 159 13.80 10.74 10.40
C GLU A 159 12.94 10.93 9.14
N ALA A 160 13.50 10.67 7.96
CA ALA A 160 12.74 10.72 6.73
C ALA A 160 11.59 9.68 6.70
N ILE A 161 11.75 8.51 7.32
CA ILE A 161 10.65 7.55 7.51
C ILE A 161 9.54 8.14 8.38
N ARG A 162 9.88 8.87 9.44
CA ARG A 162 8.88 9.56 10.29
C ARG A 162 8.14 10.62 9.48
N GLU A 163 8.87 11.44 8.74
CA GLU A 163 8.30 12.49 7.89
C GLU A 163 7.34 11.90 6.86
N ILE A 164 7.67 10.76 6.25
CA ILE A 164 6.80 10.03 5.32
C ILE A 164 5.44 9.70 5.96
N ILE A 165 5.44 9.18 7.20
CA ILE A 165 4.21 8.78 7.88
C ILE A 165 3.36 9.99 8.23
N GLU A 166 3.98 11.05 8.76
CA GLU A 166 3.28 12.30 9.08
C GLU A 166 2.75 13.00 7.82
N HIS A 167 3.49 12.96 6.72
CA HIS A 167 3.06 13.48 5.43
C HIS A 167 1.81 12.76 4.92
N GLY A 168 1.77 11.42 5.00
CA GLY A 168 0.56 10.66 4.65
C GLY A 168 -0.66 11.07 5.49
N ILE A 169 -0.48 11.28 6.79
CA ILE A 169 -1.57 11.73 7.69
C ILE A 169 -2.00 13.16 7.36
N ALA A 170 -1.07 14.04 6.99
CA ALA A 170 -1.38 15.41 6.58
C ALA A 170 -2.22 15.42 5.30
N ILE A 171 -1.83 14.62 4.30
CA ILE A 171 -2.59 14.45 3.05
C ILE A 171 -4.00 13.94 3.35
N ASP A 172 -4.15 12.90 4.17
CA ASP A 172 -5.48 12.36 4.50
C ASP A 172 -6.38 13.45 5.12
N LYS A 173 -5.82 14.29 6.02
CA LYS A 173 -6.57 15.41 6.64
C LYS A 173 -6.94 16.52 5.65
N GLU A 174 -6.08 16.79 4.67
CA GLU A 174 -6.37 17.77 3.62
C GLU A 174 -7.45 17.25 2.68
N GLU A 175 -7.35 15.99 2.26
CA GLU A 175 -8.35 15.32 1.43
C GLU A 175 -9.71 15.23 2.13
N ASP A 176 -9.75 15.00 3.44
CA ASP A 176 -11.00 15.02 4.20
C ASP A 176 -11.67 16.41 4.20
N LYS A 177 -10.90 17.50 4.20
CA LYS A 177 -11.44 18.86 4.07
C LYS A 177 -11.97 19.15 2.68
N LEU A 178 -11.35 18.58 1.65
CA LEU A 178 -11.69 18.82 0.25
C LEU A 178 -12.86 17.97 -0.24
N TYR A 179 -12.85 16.68 0.10
CA TYR A 179 -13.76 15.67 -0.46
C TYR A 179 -14.77 15.13 0.55
N GLY A 180 -14.58 15.40 1.84
CA GLY A 180 -15.46 14.93 2.91
C GLY A 180 -15.61 13.41 2.88
N ASP A 181 -16.83 12.93 2.68
CA ASP A 181 -17.13 11.50 2.70
C ASP A 181 -16.89 10.76 1.38
N LYS A 182 -16.58 11.48 0.29
CA LYS A 182 -16.38 10.93 -1.05
C LYS A 182 -14.92 10.65 -1.35
N ARG A 183 -14.62 9.67 -2.21
CA ARG A 183 -13.23 9.34 -2.59
C ARG A 183 -12.57 10.42 -3.45
N GLY A 184 -13.36 11.23 -4.15
CA GLY A 184 -12.88 12.38 -4.94
C GLY A 184 -12.51 12.07 -6.39
N ASP A 185 -12.45 10.79 -6.77
CA ASP A 185 -12.20 10.31 -8.13
C ASP A 185 -13.39 9.53 -8.74
N GLU A 186 -14.56 9.66 -8.10
CA GLU A 186 -15.81 9.06 -8.55
C GLU A 186 -16.24 9.68 -9.88
N LEU A 187 -16.51 8.83 -10.86
CA LEU A 187 -17.06 9.26 -12.14
C LEU A 187 -18.44 9.92 -11.94
N PRO A 188 -18.76 10.98 -12.71
CA PRO A 188 -20.11 11.52 -12.71
C PRO A 188 -21.12 10.43 -13.07
N PRO A 189 -22.29 10.37 -12.40
CA PRO A 189 -23.29 9.32 -12.63
C PRO A 189 -23.73 9.21 -14.09
N GLU A 190 -23.65 10.30 -14.86
CA GLU A 190 -24.01 10.35 -16.29
C GLU A 190 -23.09 9.50 -17.19
N THR A 191 -21.87 9.19 -16.75
CA THR A 191 -20.88 8.45 -17.55
C THR A 191 -20.97 6.94 -17.40
N GLN A 192 -21.72 6.43 -16.42
CA GLN A 192 -21.84 5.00 -16.14
C GLN A 192 -22.70 4.25 -17.18
N TYR A 193 -23.54 4.97 -17.94
CA TYR A 193 -24.42 4.39 -18.97
C TYR A 193 -23.74 4.11 -20.31
N ALA A 194 -22.56 4.68 -20.58
CA ALA A 194 -21.89 4.50 -21.88
C ALA A 194 -21.14 3.18 -22.03
N ALA A 195 -21.00 2.40 -20.95
CA ALA A 195 -20.24 1.15 -20.92
C ALA A 195 -21.10 -0.12 -21.12
N GLU A 196 -22.42 0.00 -21.13
CA GLU A 196 -23.34 -1.14 -21.33
C GLU A 196 -23.78 -1.33 -22.80
N ASP A 197 -23.46 -0.38 -23.69
CA ASP A 197 -23.96 -0.34 -25.08
C ASP A 197 -22.88 -0.62 -26.17
N SER A 198 -21.75 -1.24 -25.84
CA SER A 198 -20.67 -1.54 -26.80
C SER A 198 -20.12 -2.95 -26.72
#